data_AF-A0A523T2X5-F1
#
_entry.id   AF-A0A523T2X5-F1
#
_cell.length_a   1.000
_cell.length_b   1.000
_cell.length_c   1.000
_cell.angle_alpha   90.00
_cell.angle_beta   90.00
_cell.angle_gamma   90.00
#
_symmetry.space_group_name_H-M   'P 1'
#
loop_
_entity.id
_entity.type
_entity.pdbx_description
1 polymer ?
#
loop_
_entity_poly.entity_id
_entity_poly.type
_entity_poly.pdbx_seq_one_letter_code
_entity_poly.pdbx_strand_id
1 'polypeptide(L)' 'VNTAILGAFVKVTGVVKLESLLKAIKEIVPIKPEDNAAAAQEAHDSVTIEEG' A
#
# COMPACT_ATOMS: atom_id res chain seq x y z
N VAL A 1 -10.36 3.29 0.31
CA VAL A 1 -10.17 3.50 -1.16
C VAL A 1 -8.83 4.13 -1.48
N ASN A 2 -8.41 5.21 -0.78
CA ASN A 2 -7.14 5.89 -1.03
C ASN A 2 -5.87 5.09 -0.62
N THR A 3 -5.99 3.98 0.11
CA THR A 3 -4.81 3.21 0.55
C THR A 3 -4.26 2.28 -0.54
N ALA A 4 -5.09 1.85 -1.50
CA ALA A 4 -4.65 1.05 -2.64
C ALA A 4 -3.57 1.79 -3.46
N ILE A 5 -3.77 3.07 -3.77
CA ILE A 5 -2.78 3.84 -4.53
C ILE A 5 -1.46 4.02 -3.78
N LEU A 6 -1.48 4.07 -2.44
CA LEU A 6 -0.26 4.11 -1.64
C LEU A 6 0.54 2.81 -1.74
N GLY A 7 -0.14 1.66 -1.81
CA GLY A 7 0.50 0.37 -2.05
C GLY A 7 1.23 0.33 -3.40
N ALA A 8 0.53 0.73 -4.48
CA ALA A 8 1.11 0.86 -5.80
C ALA A 8 2.28 1.86 -5.84
N PHE A 9 2.14 3.01 -5.19
CA PHE A 9 3.18 4.03 -5.10
C PHE A 9 4.45 3.51 -4.41
N VAL A 10 4.29 2.77 -3.31
CA VAL A 10 5.42 2.14 -2.61
C VAL A 10 6.14 1.14 -3.51
N LYS A 11 5.40 0.32 -4.28
CA LYS A 11 5.99 -0.65 -5.22
C LYS A 11 6.84 0.04 -6.28
N VAL A 12 6.33 1.10 -6.90
CA VAL A 12 6.99 1.80 -8.01
C VAL A 12 8.18 2.62 -7.53
N THR A 13 8.07 3.28 -6.39
CA THR A 13 9.08 4.24 -5.93
C THR A 13 10.14 3.65 -5.00
N GLY A 14 9.80 2.60 -4.25
CA GLY A 14 10.66 2.03 -3.21
C GLY A 14 11.03 3.00 -2.08
N VAL A 15 10.35 4.15 -1.95
CA VAL A 15 10.73 5.22 -1.01
C VAL A 15 10.56 4.83 0.47
N VAL A 16 9.65 3.90 0.75
CA VAL A 16 9.43 3.30 2.07
C VAL A 16 9.19 1.80 1.93
N LYS A 17 9.30 1.07 3.03
CA LYS A 17 8.97 -0.35 3.09
C LYS A 17 7.45 -0.57 3.14
N LEU A 18 6.96 -1.63 2.49
CA LEU A 18 5.54 -1.98 2.51
C LEU A 18 5.04 -2.23 3.93
N GLU A 19 5.82 -2.92 4.77
CA GLU A 19 5.44 -3.22 6.15
C GLU A 19 5.23 -1.95 6.97
N SER A 20 6.02 -0.90 6.71
CA SER A 20 5.86 0.42 7.34
C SER A 20 4.57 1.10 6.91
N LEU A 21 4.22 1.03 5.62
CA LEU A 21 2.95 1.56 5.11
C LEU A 21 1.75 0.82 5.74
N LEU A 22 1.77 -0.51 5.75
CA LEU A 22 0.67 -1.32 6.29
C LEU A 22 0.46 -1.05 7.78
N LYS A 23 1.56 -0.98 8.56
CA LYS A 23 1.49 -0.63 9.97
C LYS A 23 0.86 0.75 10.17
N ALA A 24 1.32 1.75 9.42
CA ALA A 24 0.78 3.10 9.51
C ALA A 24 -0.73 3.14 9.18
N ILE A 25 -1.18 2.45 8.12
CA ILE A 25 -2.60 2.37 7.76
C ILE A 25 -3.42 1.80 8.92
N LYS A 26 -2.95 0.72 9.56
CA LYS A 26 -3.67 0.09 10.67
C LYS A 26 -3.78 0.98 11.91
N GLU A 27 -2.78 1.83 12.14
CA GLU A 27 -2.74 2.74 13.29
C GLU A 27 -3.53 4.04 13.07
N ILE A 28 -3.52 4.60 11.85
CA ILE A 28 -4.03 5.96 11.60
C ILE A 28 -5.39 6.00 10.89
N VAL A 29 -5.80 4.93 10.19
CA VAL A 29 -7.05 4.94 9.43
C VAL A 29 -8.23 4.62 10.35
N PRO A 30 -9.19 5.55 10.52
CA PRO A 30 -10.23 5.41 11.54
C PRO A 30 -11.34 4.41 11.15
N ILE A 31 -11.48 4.09 9.87
CA ILE A 31 -12.58 3.27 9.34
C ILE A 31 -11.98 2.09 8.59
N LYS A 32 -12.30 0.88 9.05
CA LYS A 32 -11.86 -0.39 8.42
C LYS A 32 -10.34 -0.43 8.17
N PRO A 33 -9.50 -0.24 9.20
CA PRO A 33 -8.04 -0.21 9.04
C PRO A 33 -7.47 -1.47 8.37
N GLU A 34 -7.97 -2.64 8.73
CA GLU A 34 -7.54 -3.92 8.14
C GLU A 34 -7.92 -4.04 6.66
N ASP A 35 -9.16 -3.73 6.28
CA ASP A 35 -9.59 -3.74 4.86
C ASP A 35 -8.76 -2.75 4.03
N ASN A 36 -8.45 -1.57 4.58
CA ASN A 36 -7.63 -0.57 3.89
C ASN A 36 -6.16 -1.01 3.77
N ALA A 37 -5.61 -1.72 4.76
CA ALA A 37 -4.27 -2.28 4.68
C ALA A 37 -4.22 -3.42 3.65
N ALA A 38 -5.23 -4.29 3.60
CA ALA A 38 -5.35 -5.34 2.59
C ALA A 38 -5.41 -4.74 1.18
N ALA A 39 -6.22 -3.70 0.96
CA ALA A 39 -6.28 -3.01 -0.33
C ALA A 39 -4.94 -2.40 -0.76
N ALA A 40 -4.12 -1.91 0.18
CA ALA A 40 -2.77 -1.42 -0.12
C ALA A 40 -1.83 -2.58 -0.50
N GLN A 41 -1.87 -3.69 0.22
CA GLN A 41 -1.09 -4.89 -0.10
C GLN A 41 -1.43 -5.44 -1.48
N GLU A 42 -2.73 -5.63 -1.77
CA GLU A 42 -3.20 -6.12 -3.07
C GLU A 42 -2.73 -5.24 -4.23
N ALA A 43 -2.83 -3.91 -4.07
CA ALA A 43 -2.38 -2.98 -5.09
C ALA A 43 -0.85 -3.04 -5.28
N HIS A 44 -0.08 -3.10 -4.19
CA HIS A 44 1.38 -3.28 -4.26
C HIS A 44 1.76 -4.54 -5.05
N ASP A 45 1.08 -5.66 -4.81
CA ASP A 45 1.38 -6.94 -5.45
C ASP A 45 0.90 -7.02 -6.90
N SER A 46 -0.17 -6.29 -7.24
CA SER A 46 -0.70 -6.22 -8.60
C SER A 46 0.15 -5.40 -9.56
N VAL A 47 1.02 -4.53 -9.05
CA VAL A 47 1.84 -3.64 -9.87
C VAL A 47 3.06 -4.39 -10.40
N THR A 48 3.11 -4.50 -11.73
CA THR A 48 4.29 -4.94 -12.49
C THR A 48 5.03 -3.73 -13.03
N ILE A 49 6.37 -3.72 -12.89
CA ILE A 49 7.22 -2.68 -13.44
C ILE A 49 7.84 -3.24 -14.73
N GLU A 50 7.58 -2.59 -15.86
CA GLU A 50 8.31 -2.88 -17.09
C GLU A 50 9.64 -2.14 -17.06
N GLU A 51 10.73 -2.85 -17.30
CA GLU A 51 12.03 -2.22 -17.57
C GLU A 51 11.98 -1.68 -19.00
N GLY A 52 12.14 -0.36 -19.14
CA GLY A 52 12.21 0.33 -20.44
C GLY A 52 13.57 0.21 -21.10
#